data_AF-A0A1B8DBG9-F1
#
_entry.id   AF-A0A1B8DBG9-F1
#
_cell.length_a   1.000
_cell.length_b   1.000
_cell.length_c   1.000
_cell.angle_alpha   90.00
_cell.angle_beta   90.00
_cell.angle_gamma   90.00
#
_symmetry.space_group_name_H-M   'P 1'
#
loop_
_entity.id
_entity.type
_entity.pdbx_description
1 polymer ?
#
loop_
_entity_poly.entity_id
_entity_poly.type
_entity_poly.pdbx_seq_one_letter_code
_entity_poly.pdbx_strand_id
1 'polypeptide(L)'
;MASYVKPSPLPPINRYITTNSETGTALLDATISNTASWTSAGVANFFLGYCTSANPVSFKADADIKTYSKYLAEPPGLVVPNGTGLRLVDMMPGELSPMHRTTSLDYGVVLEGEVELILDGGEKRELQQYGVVKDVN
;
A
#
# COMPACT_ATOMS: atom_id res chain seq x y z
N MET A 1 -14.41 -14.91 7.17
CA MET A 1 -15.63 -14.27 6.62
C MET A 1 -15.19 -12.99 5.94
N ALA A 2 -15.47 -12.80 4.65
CA ALA A 2 -15.14 -11.55 3.97
C ALA A 2 -15.96 -10.44 4.64
N SER A 3 -15.29 -9.58 5.41
CA SER A 3 -15.90 -8.36 5.93
C SER A 3 -16.31 -7.52 4.74
N TYR A 4 -17.59 -7.16 4.65
CA TYR A 4 -18.09 -6.24 3.64
C TYR A 4 -17.29 -4.94 3.73
N VAL A 5 -16.55 -4.61 2.68
CA VAL A 5 -15.83 -3.34 2.57
C VAL A 5 -16.75 -2.37 1.85
N LYS A 6 -17.13 -1.28 2.53
CA LYS A 6 -17.91 -0.22 1.89
C LYS A 6 -17.11 0.31 0.70
N PRO A 7 -17.66 0.30 -0.51
CA PRO A 7 -16.98 0.83 -1.68
C PRO A 7 -16.56 2.28 -1.46
N SER A 8 -15.33 2.60 -1.86
CA SER A 8 -14.86 3.98 -1.89
C SER A 8 -15.74 4.80 -2.83
N PRO A 9 -16.09 6.06 -2.48
CA PRO A 9 -16.71 6.97 -3.43
C PRO A 9 -15.74 7.46 -4.50
N LEU A 10 -14.44 7.14 -4.37
CA LEU A 10 -13.38 7.52 -5.29
C LEU A 10 -13.32 6.60 -6.53
N PRO A 11 -12.68 7.04 -7.63
CA PRO A 11 -12.48 6.21 -8.80
C PRO A 11 -11.81 4.87 -8.48
N PRO A 12 -12.17 3.78 -9.20
CA PRO A 12 -11.55 2.48 -8.98
C PRO A 12 -10.06 2.52 -9.29
N ILE A 13 -9.27 1.90 -8.41
CA ILE A 13 -7.82 1.82 -8.56
C ILE A 13 -7.43 0.50 -9.20
N ASN A 14 -6.47 0.57 -10.13
CA ASN A 14 -5.88 -0.59 -10.77
C ASN A 14 -4.37 -0.64 -10.51
N ARG A 15 -3.84 -1.83 -10.24
CA ARG A 15 -2.40 -2.13 -10.25
C ARG A 15 -2.02 -2.82 -11.56
N TYR A 16 -0.88 -2.44 -12.12
CA TYR A 16 -0.31 -3.10 -13.29
C TYR A 16 1.11 -3.55 -12.95
N ILE A 17 1.37 -4.85 -13.06
CA ILE A 17 2.64 -5.45 -12.70
C ILE A 17 3.38 -5.80 -13.98
N THR A 18 4.67 -5.49 -14.03
CA THR A 18 5.54 -5.85 -15.16
C THR A 18 6.45 -7.00 -14.77
N THR A 19 6.76 -7.87 -15.73
CA THR A 19 7.85 -8.86 -15.64
C THR A 19 8.58 -8.97 -16.98
N ASN A 20 9.50 -9.92 -17.12
CA ASN A 20 10.25 -10.19 -18.33
C ASN A 20 10.00 -11.63 -18.82
N SER A 21 9.95 -11.82 -20.14
CA SER A 21 9.95 -13.15 -20.75
C SER A 21 11.29 -13.85 -20.53
N GLU A 22 11.36 -15.14 -20.88
CA GLU A 22 12.63 -15.89 -20.91
C GLU A 22 13.70 -15.24 -21.81
N THR A 23 13.28 -14.50 -22.84
CA THR A 23 14.15 -13.74 -23.75
C THR A 23 14.47 -12.32 -23.28
N GLY A 24 14.00 -11.92 -22.09
CA GLY A 24 14.23 -10.60 -21.50
C GLY A 24 13.28 -9.49 -21.95
N THR A 25 12.27 -9.79 -22.78
CA THR A 25 11.30 -8.80 -23.25
C THR A 25 10.37 -8.39 -22.11
N ALA A 26 10.16 -7.08 -21.89
CA ALA A 26 9.24 -6.60 -20.87
C ALA A 26 7.78 -6.89 -21.25
N LEU A 27 6.98 -7.33 -20.28
CA LEU A 27 5.58 -7.70 -20.45
C LEU A 27 4.76 -7.41 -19.19
N LEU A 28 3.44 -7.34 -19.32
CA LEU A 28 2.53 -7.24 -18.18
C LEU A 28 2.28 -8.62 -17.60
N ASP A 29 2.47 -8.77 -16.30
CA ASP A 29 1.97 -9.92 -15.56
C ASP A 29 0.46 -9.80 -15.41
N ALA A 30 -0.25 -10.82 -15.87
CA ALA A 30 -1.71 -10.93 -15.77
C ALA A 30 -2.16 -12.01 -14.77
N THR A 31 -1.21 -12.65 -14.07
CA THR A 31 -1.53 -13.72 -13.09
C THR A 31 -2.24 -13.17 -11.86
N ILE A 32 -2.00 -11.90 -11.54
CA ILE A 32 -2.68 -11.18 -10.47
C ILE A 32 -3.65 -10.18 -11.09
N SER A 33 -4.93 -10.20 -10.66
CA SER A 33 -5.94 -9.24 -11.11
C SER A 33 -5.46 -7.80 -10.89
N ASN A 34 -5.68 -6.94 -11.88
CA ASN A 34 -5.35 -5.52 -11.79
C ASN A 34 -6.28 -4.76 -10.84
N THR A 35 -7.50 -5.25 -10.62
CA THR A 35 -8.51 -4.55 -9.83
C THR A 35 -8.12 -4.55 -8.34
N ALA A 36 -8.24 -3.40 -7.69
CA ALA A 36 -7.96 -3.28 -6.27
C ALA A 36 -8.86 -4.19 -5.43
N SER A 37 -8.23 -4.97 -4.54
CA SER A 37 -8.92 -5.78 -3.54
C SER A 37 -8.78 -5.10 -2.19
N TRP A 38 -9.86 -4.48 -1.73
CA TRP A 38 -9.86 -3.70 -0.49
C TRP A 38 -10.14 -4.58 0.72
N THR A 39 -9.52 -4.23 1.85
CA THR A 39 -9.83 -4.75 3.18
C THR A 39 -10.18 -3.59 4.10
N SER A 40 -11.14 -3.77 5.00
CA SER A 40 -11.52 -2.73 5.97
C SER A 40 -10.84 -2.97 7.30
N ALA A 41 -10.30 -1.91 7.92
CA ALA A 41 -9.69 -1.95 9.25
C ALA A 41 -10.15 -0.73 10.07
N GLY A 42 -11.34 -0.85 10.67
CA GLY A 42 -11.92 0.17 11.52
C GLY A 42 -12.22 1.46 10.77
N VAL A 43 -11.30 2.43 10.88
CA VAL A 43 -11.43 3.81 10.41
C VAL A 43 -10.95 4.05 8.98
N ALA A 44 -10.39 3.03 8.33
CA ALA A 44 -9.86 3.13 6.97
C ALA A 44 -10.01 1.83 6.20
N ASN A 45 -10.02 1.95 4.87
CA ASN A 45 -9.90 0.82 3.96
C ASN A 45 -8.49 0.79 3.37
N PHE A 46 -7.96 -0.42 3.19
CA PHE A 46 -6.60 -0.67 2.73
C PHE A 46 -6.62 -1.49 1.44
N PHE A 47 -5.74 -1.14 0.52
CA PHE A 47 -5.42 -1.94 -0.65
C PHE A 47 -3.90 -2.15 -0.71
N LEU A 48 -3.47 -3.41 -0.65
CA LEU A 48 -2.07 -3.78 -0.81
C LEU A 48 -1.70 -3.79 -2.30
N GLY A 49 -1.06 -2.72 -2.77
CA GLY A 49 -0.70 -2.52 -4.17
C GLY A 49 0.49 -3.36 -4.63
N TYR A 50 1.52 -3.50 -3.79
CA TYR A 50 2.65 -4.42 -3.98
C TYR A 50 3.41 -4.59 -2.67
N CYS A 51 4.16 -5.69 -2.50
CA CYS A 51 5.17 -5.76 -1.44
C CYS A 51 6.29 -6.75 -1.76
N THR A 52 7.43 -6.51 -1.14
CA THR A 52 8.62 -7.37 -1.23
C THR A 52 9.08 -7.70 0.18
N SER A 53 9.87 -8.78 0.35
CA SER A 53 10.36 -9.23 1.67
C SER A 53 11.88 -9.38 1.73
N ALA A 54 12.60 -8.74 0.80
CA ALA A 54 14.05 -8.80 0.70
C ALA A 54 14.62 -7.50 0.10
N ASN A 55 15.82 -7.13 0.52
CA ASN A 55 16.57 -6.02 -0.02
C ASN A 55 18.05 -6.43 -0.12
N PRO A 56 18.62 -6.61 -1.33
CA PRO A 56 18.00 -6.40 -2.64
C PRO A 56 16.90 -7.43 -2.96
N VAL A 57 15.90 -7.01 -3.74
CA VAL A 57 14.80 -7.85 -4.22
C VAL A 57 15.29 -8.75 -5.36
N SER A 58 14.83 -10.02 -5.40
CA SER A 58 15.05 -10.90 -6.55
C SER A 58 13.85 -10.86 -7.50
N PHE A 59 14.08 -10.44 -8.74
CA PHE A 59 13.10 -10.49 -9.84
C PHE A 59 13.25 -11.76 -10.71
N LYS A 60 14.21 -12.63 -10.39
CA LYS A 60 14.44 -13.86 -11.17
C LYS A 60 13.26 -14.81 -11.03
N ALA A 61 12.79 -15.32 -12.16
CA ALA A 61 11.69 -16.29 -12.22
C ALA A 61 10.47 -15.84 -11.40
N ASP A 62 10.15 -14.54 -11.45
CA ASP A 62 9.02 -13.91 -10.77
C ASP A 62 8.98 -14.13 -9.26
N ALA A 63 10.15 -14.23 -8.62
CA ALA A 63 10.25 -14.52 -7.19
C ALA A 63 9.56 -13.46 -6.31
N ASP A 64 9.61 -12.19 -6.71
CA ASP A 64 8.92 -11.08 -6.06
C ASP A 64 7.40 -11.15 -6.25
N ILE A 65 6.91 -11.45 -7.47
CA ILE A 65 5.47 -11.63 -7.74
C ILE A 65 4.92 -12.81 -6.94
N LYS A 66 5.65 -13.93 -6.86
CA LYS A 66 5.28 -15.10 -6.03
C LYS A 66 5.21 -14.75 -4.55
N THR A 67 6.12 -13.91 -4.07
CA THR A 67 6.12 -13.42 -2.69
C THR A 67 4.92 -12.52 -2.45
N TYR A 68 4.69 -11.55 -3.33
CA TYR A 68 3.55 -10.66 -3.28
C TYR A 68 2.20 -11.41 -3.31
N SER A 69 2.08 -12.43 -4.17
CA SER A 69 0.87 -13.27 -4.25
C SER A 69 0.55 -13.98 -2.93
N LYS A 70 1.55 -14.39 -2.15
CA LYS A 70 1.32 -14.95 -0.80
C LYS A 70 0.76 -13.89 0.14
N TYR A 71 1.28 -12.69 0.08
CA TYR A 71 0.81 -11.55 0.89
C TYR A 71 -0.59 -11.06 0.52
N LEU A 72 -1.11 -11.38 -0.68
CA LEU A 72 -2.52 -11.14 -0.99
C LEU A 72 -3.45 -12.08 -0.22
N ALA A 73 -3.03 -13.32 0.06
CA ALA A 73 -3.78 -14.26 0.88
C ALA A 73 -3.57 -14.02 2.38
N GLU A 74 -2.35 -13.67 2.77
CA GLU A 74 -1.93 -13.42 4.15
C GLU A 74 -1.27 -12.03 4.24
N PRO A 75 -2.06 -10.95 4.41
CA PRO A 75 -1.53 -9.59 4.42
C PRO A 75 -0.43 -9.39 5.46
N PRO A 76 0.67 -8.70 5.11
CA PRO A 76 1.72 -8.42 6.07
C PRO A 76 1.23 -7.42 7.11
N GLY A 77 1.86 -7.44 8.28
CA GLY A 77 1.70 -6.37 9.29
C GLY A 77 2.15 -5.00 8.77
N LEU A 78 2.02 -3.95 9.57
CA LEU A 78 2.32 -2.56 9.16
C LEU A 78 3.71 -2.42 8.51
N VAL A 79 4.72 -3.11 9.03
CA VAL A 79 6.06 -3.18 8.43
C VAL A 79 6.24 -4.51 7.71
N VAL A 80 6.81 -4.48 6.50
CA VAL A 80 7.29 -5.68 5.80
C VAL A 80 8.79 -5.82 6.07
N PRO A 81 9.21 -6.81 6.89
CA PRO A 81 10.62 -6.94 7.26
C PRO A 81 11.52 -7.12 6.05
N ASN A 82 12.66 -6.43 6.04
CA ASN A 82 13.67 -6.46 4.99
C ASN A 82 13.16 -6.16 3.58
N GLY A 83 11.99 -5.53 3.41
CA GLY A 83 11.41 -5.28 2.11
C GLY A 83 10.68 -3.96 2.02
N THR A 84 9.71 -3.90 1.13
CA THR A 84 8.91 -2.71 0.84
C THR A 84 7.43 -3.03 0.87
N GLY A 85 6.61 -2.07 1.26
CA GLY A 85 5.16 -2.15 1.20
C GLY A 85 4.59 -0.96 0.45
N LEU A 86 3.83 -1.20 -0.61
CA LEU A 86 3.01 -0.20 -1.28
C LEU A 86 1.57 -0.43 -0.87
N ARG A 87 0.98 0.56 -0.18
CA ARG A 87 -0.41 0.52 0.26
C ARG A 87 -1.13 1.77 -0.18
N LEU A 88 -2.39 1.58 -0.52
CA LEU A 88 -3.33 2.66 -0.70
C LEU A 88 -4.30 2.61 0.46
N VAL A 89 -4.60 3.78 1.01
CA VAL A 89 -5.37 3.92 2.25
C VAL A 89 -6.44 4.98 2.01
N ASP A 90 -7.69 4.54 2.11
CA ASP A 90 -8.85 5.44 2.14
C ASP A 90 -9.22 5.68 3.60
N MET A 91 -8.86 6.86 4.10
CA MET A 91 -9.26 7.31 5.43
C MET A 91 -10.70 7.82 5.40
N MET A 92 -11.52 7.38 6.36
CA MET A 92 -12.89 7.88 6.46
C MET A 92 -12.89 9.35 6.95
N PRO A 93 -13.78 10.20 6.42
CA PRO A 93 -13.87 11.60 6.85
C PRO A 93 -14.12 11.74 8.35
N GLY A 94 -13.32 12.57 9.01
CA GLY A 94 -13.45 12.85 10.45
C GLY A 94 -12.89 11.77 11.39
N GLU A 95 -12.40 10.66 10.84
CA GLU A 95 -11.77 9.61 11.63
C GLU A 95 -10.27 9.85 11.84
N LEU A 96 -9.75 9.30 12.93
CA LEU A 96 -8.35 9.38 13.31
C LEU A 96 -7.70 8.00 13.30
N SER A 97 -6.56 7.86 12.62
CA SER A 97 -5.78 6.63 12.69
C SER A 97 -5.12 6.46 14.08
N PRO A 98 -4.92 5.23 14.56
CA PRO A 98 -4.17 5.01 15.80
C PRO A 98 -2.75 5.56 15.69
N MET A 99 -2.32 6.32 16.71
CA MET A 99 -0.92 6.72 16.84
C MET A 99 -0.04 5.48 16.96
N HIS A 100 1.00 5.40 16.15
CA HIS A 100 1.94 4.28 16.15
C HIS A 100 3.31 4.72 15.66
N ARG A 101 4.29 3.84 15.88
CA ARG A 101 5.65 3.99 15.39
C ARG A 101 6.09 2.68 14.75
N THR A 102 6.56 2.72 13.51
CA THR A 102 7.13 1.58 12.79
C THR A 102 8.66 1.57 12.94
N THR A 103 9.34 0.65 12.24
CA THR A 103 10.76 0.79 11.94
C THR A 103 10.86 0.72 10.43
N SER A 104 10.42 1.80 9.79
CA SER A 104 10.33 1.91 8.34
C SER A 104 10.56 3.36 7.90
N LEU A 105 10.81 3.51 6.59
CA LEU A 105 10.78 4.80 5.92
C LEU A 105 9.56 4.80 5.03
N ASP A 106 8.61 5.68 5.33
CA ASP A 106 7.34 5.73 4.64
C ASP A 106 7.27 6.99 3.77
N TYR A 107 6.83 6.83 2.53
CA TYR A 107 6.52 7.94 1.64
C TYR A 107 5.01 7.99 1.44
N GLY A 108 4.37 8.96 2.08
CA GLY A 108 2.93 9.21 1.94
C GLY A 108 2.68 10.24 0.85
N VAL A 109 1.74 9.95 -0.04
CA VAL A 109 1.25 10.91 -1.04
C VAL A 109 -0.26 10.96 -0.95
N VAL A 110 -0.81 12.16 -0.76
CA VAL A 110 -2.26 12.37 -0.79
C VAL A 110 -2.71 12.37 -2.25
N LEU A 111 -3.47 11.34 -2.64
CA LEU A 111 -3.97 11.22 -4.02
C LEU A 111 -5.24 12.04 -4.26
N GLU A 112 -6.14 12.08 -3.27
CA GLU A 112 -7.43 12.75 -3.33
C GLU A 112 -7.84 13.24 -1.94
N GLY A 113 -8.49 14.40 -1.87
CA GLY A 113 -8.86 15.04 -0.60
C GLY A 113 -7.66 15.64 0.13
N GLU A 114 -7.76 15.70 1.45
CA GLU A 114 -6.74 16.24 2.36
C GLU A 114 -6.69 15.42 3.65
N VAL A 115 -5.53 15.41 4.32
CA VAL A 115 -5.32 14.72 5.61
C VAL A 115 -4.53 15.60 6.57
N GLU A 116 -4.85 15.55 7.87
CA GLU A 116 -4.05 16.20 8.90
C GLU A 116 -3.01 15.20 9.45
N LEU A 117 -1.72 15.48 9.23
CA LEU A 117 -0.62 14.78 9.89
C LEU A 117 -0.50 15.28 11.33
N ILE A 118 -0.56 14.37 12.29
CA ILE A 118 -0.44 14.66 13.72
C ILE A 118 0.79 13.94 14.26
N LEU A 119 1.72 14.69 14.87
CA LEU A 119 2.92 14.15 15.51
C LEU A 119 2.73 14.09 17.03
N ASP A 120 3.49 13.21 17.70
CA ASP A 120 3.44 13.00 19.15
C ASP A 120 3.84 14.25 19.96
N GLY A 121 4.69 15.10 19.39
CA GLY A 121 5.03 16.44 19.91
C GLY A 121 3.89 17.47 19.83
N GLY A 122 2.72 17.09 19.33
CA GLY A 122 1.54 17.96 19.18
C GLY A 122 1.56 18.84 17.93
N GLU A 123 2.63 18.78 17.13
CA GLU A 123 2.67 19.44 15.82
C GLU A 123 1.65 18.81 14.88
N LYS A 124 0.95 19.67 14.13
CA LYS A 124 -0.05 19.29 13.15
C LYS A 124 0.25 19.94 11.82
N ARG A 125 0.09 19.19 10.74
CA ARG A 125 0.24 19.71 9.38
C ARG A 125 -0.84 19.17 8.47
N GLU A 126 -1.57 20.07 7.86
CA GLU A 126 -2.50 19.73 6.79
C GLU A 126 -1.72 19.41 5.50
N LEU A 127 -1.97 18.22 4.97
CA LEU A 127 -1.47 17.74 3.70
C LEU A 127 -2.61 17.79 2.69
N GLN A 128 -2.51 18.75 1.77
CA GLN A 128 -3.44 18.94 0.65
C GLN A 128 -3.25 17.85 -0.41
N GLN A 129 -4.16 17.78 -1.38
CA GLN A 129 -4.01 16.88 -2.53
C GLN A 129 -2.65 17.08 -3.21
N TYR A 130 -1.98 15.98 -3.57
CA TYR A 130 -0.60 15.91 -4.05
C TYR A 130 0.47 16.33 -3.02
N GLY A 131 0.09 16.55 -1.77
CA GLY A 131 1.00 16.67 -0.65
C GLY A 131 1.81 15.39 -0.47
N VAL A 132 3.12 15.56 -0.27
CA VAL A 132 4.06 14.46 -0.07
C VAL A 132 4.68 14.60 1.31
N VAL A 133 4.70 13.52 2.07
CA VAL A 133 5.40 13.41 3.35
C VAL A 133 6.38 12.25 3.28
N LYS A 134 7.61 12.51 3.75
CA LYS A 134 8.57 11.47 4.11
C LYS A 134 8.49 11.32 5.62
N ASP A 135 7.96 10.19 6.06
CA ASP A 135 7.79 9.88 7.46
C ASP A 135 8.85 8.86 7.91
N VAL A 136 9.41 9.11 9.08
CA VAL A 136 10.33 8.17 9.74
C VAL A 136 9.73 7.91 11.09
N ASN A 137 9.12 6.74 11.19
CA ASN A 137 8.69 6.19 12.46
C ASN A 137 9.75 5.18 12.90
#